data_AF-A0A3D6A2I7-F1
#
_entry.id   AF-A0A3D6A2I7-F1
#
_cell.length_a   1.000
_cell.length_b   1.000
_cell.length_c   1.000
_cell.angle_alpha   90.00
_cell.angle_beta   90.00
_cell.angle_gamma   90.00
#
_symmetry.space_group_name_H-M   'P 1'
#
loop_
_entity.id
_entity.type
_entity.pdbx_description
1 polymer ?
#
loop_
_entity_poly.entity_id
_entity_poly.type
_entity_poly.pdbx_seq_one_letter_code
_entity_poly.pdbx_strand_id
1 'polypeptide(L)'
;MRLLGYFILLLYPFLFILLANNQSRLYLEVEQLLVEGKELADNEQFSESLKVLNRALGLLKQTPRSHPLRVESEKLMRVTKGRFLVARYRGGEIQNFTDPNALRPLSEESREFTVHQVFGKVLTRKVWEPRDEIRVGEVLGLGRRVTTLPKGGIELVSSLISPITLRTVQASSFDLI
;
A
#
# COMPACT_ATOMS: atom_id res chain seq x y z
N MET A 1 46.44 -34.54 18.71
CA MET A 1 45.02 -34.33 18.37
C MET A 1 44.07 -34.19 19.56
N ARG A 2 44.44 -34.47 20.82
CA ARG A 2 43.50 -34.32 21.97
C ARG A 2 43.35 -32.88 22.50
N LEU A 3 44.37 -32.03 22.33
CA LEU A 3 44.35 -30.63 22.80
C LEU A 3 43.38 -29.71 22.02
N LEU A 4 43.11 -30.00 20.74
CA LEU A 4 42.22 -29.17 19.91
C LEU A 4 40.74 -29.30 20.34
N GLY A 5 40.33 -30.47 20.83
CA GLY A 5 38.96 -30.72 21.31
C GLY A 5 38.62 -29.99 22.61
N TYR A 6 39.60 -29.83 23.52
CA TYR A 6 39.42 -29.06 24.76
C TYR A 6 39.27 -27.56 24.49
N PHE A 7 39.94 -27.03 23.46
CA PHE A 7 39.80 -25.63 23.04
C PHE A 7 38.39 -25.31 22.50
N ILE A 8 37.79 -26.24 21.77
CA ILE A 8 36.41 -26.11 21.25
C ILE A 8 35.38 -26.16 22.40
N LEU A 9 35.60 -27.00 23.40
CA LEU A 9 34.76 -27.07 24.61
C LEU A 9 34.85 -25.80 25.47
N LEU A 10 36.02 -25.14 25.52
CA LEU A 10 36.21 -23.87 26.22
C LEU A 10 35.60 -22.67 25.48
N LEU A 11 35.52 -22.70 24.15
CA LEU A 11 34.91 -21.65 23.33
C LEU A 11 33.38 -21.71 23.28
N TYR A 12 32.79 -22.89 23.45
CA TYR A 12 31.34 -23.10 23.45
C TYR A 12 30.56 -22.24 24.45
N PRO A 13 30.94 -22.13 25.75
CA PRO A 13 30.24 -21.26 26.68
C PRO A 13 30.34 -19.78 26.30
N PHE A 14 31.46 -19.35 25.70
CA PHE A 14 31.64 -17.97 25.26
C PHE A 14 30.73 -17.60 24.09
N LEU A 15 30.57 -18.53 23.13
CA LEU A 15 29.65 -18.37 22.00
C LEU A 15 28.18 -18.32 22.48
N PHE A 16 27.83 -19.15 23.46
CA PHE A 16 26.48 -19.17 24.04
C PHE A 16 26.14 -17.85 24.75
N ILE A 17 27.08 -17.29 25.53
CA ILE A 17 26.92 -16.00 26.19
C ILE A 17 26.76 -14.86 25.15
N LEU A 18 27.54 -14.89 24.06
CA LEU A 18 27.46 -13.88 23.00
C LEU A 18 26.10 -13.91 22.28
N LEU A 19 25.61 -15.11 21.96
CA LEU A 19 24.30 -15.30 21.33
C LEU A 19 23.16 -14.86 22.26
N ALA A 20 23.21 -15.24 23.54
CA ALA A 20 22.23 -14.84 24.53
C ALA A 20 22.18 -13.31 24.71
N ASN A 21 23.34 -12.65 24.74
CA ASN A 21 23.40 -11.20 24.90
C ASN A 21 22.83 -10.45 23.69
N ASN A 22 23.11 -10.92 22.47
CA ASN A 22 22.54 -10.36 21.24
C ASN A 22 21.02 -10.53 21.19
N GLN A 23 20.51 -11.67 21.63
CA GLN A 23 19.07 -11.93 21.67
C GLN A 23 18.36 -11.05 22.70
N SER A 24 18.95 -10.88 23.89
CA SER A 24 18.44 -9.96 24.91
C SER A 24 18.40 -8.51 24.42
N ARG A 25 19.44 -8.04 23.71
CA ARG A 25 19.46 -6.69 23.13
C ARG A 25 18.38 -6.49 22.07
N LEU A 26 18.19 -7.48 21.20
CA LEU A 26 17.13 -7.44 20.18
C LEU A 26 15.75 -7.32 20.84
N TYR A 27 15.48 -8.11 21.87
CA TYR A 27 14.20 -8.05 22.58
C TYR A 27 13.99 -6.72 23.30
N LEU A 28 15.03 -6.15 23.89
CA LEU A 28 14.97 -4.81 24.49
C LEU A 28 14.64 -3.72 23.44
N GLU A 29 15.25 -3.77 22.25
CA GLU A 29 14.93 -2.84 21.15
C GLU A 29 13.47 -3.00 20.70
N VAL A 30 12.98 -4.22 20.60
CA VAL A 30 11.58 -4.50 20.24
C VAL A 30 10.62 -3.94 21.30
N GLU A 31 10.91 -4.13 22.59
CA GLU A 31 10.10 -3.56 23.67
C GLU A 31 10.04 -2.03 23.60
N GLN A 32 11.17 -1.37 23.33
CA GLN A 32 11.22 0.09 23.14
C GLN A 32 10.34 0.53 21.96
N LEU A 33 10.45 -0.15 20.82
CA LEU A 33 9.61 0.14 19.65
C LEU A 33 8.12 -0.11 19.92
N LEU A 34 7.77 -1.07 20.78
CA LEU A 34 6.38 -1.31 21.16
C LEU A 34 5.82 -0.20 22.04
N VAL A 35 6.62 0.31 22.98
CA VAL A 35 6.25 1.47 23.80
C VAL A 35 6.06 2.71 22.92
N GLU A 36 7.04 3.02 22.09
CA GLU A 36 6.97 4.17 21.15
C GLU A 36 5.78 4.04 20.19
N GLY A 37 5.60 2.86 19.60
CA GLY A 37 4.49 2.59 18.69
C GLY A 37 3.13 2.75 19.37
N LYS A 38 3.02 2.38 20.65
CA LYS A 38 1.81 2.58 21.44
C LYS A 38 1.56 4.05 21.74
N GLU A 39 2.57 4.79 22.19
CA GLU A 39 2.46 6.23 22.47
C GLU A 39 2.04 7.03 21.23
N LEU A 40 2.64 6.74 20.08
CA LEU A 40 2.24 7.34 18.79
C LEU A 40 0.79 7.03 18.44
N ALA A 41 0.32 5.79 18.68
CA ALA A 41 -1.08 5.43 18.44
C ALA A 41 -2.05 6.12 19.41
N ASP A 42 -1.63 6.30 20.66
CA ASP A 42 -2.39 7.01 21.69
C ASP A 42 -2.52 8.51 21.38
N ASN A 43 -1.51 9.10 20.75
CA ASN A 43 -1.51 10.47 20.23
C ASN A 43 -2.15 10.62 18.82
N GLU A 44 -2.84 9.59 18.33
CA GLU A 44 -3.47 9.56 16.99
C GLU A 44 -2.50 9.73 15.81
N GLN A 45 -1.19 9.59 16.05
CA GLN A 45 -0.14 9.60 15.03
C GLN A 45 0.00 8.21 14.38
N PHE A 46 -1.10 7.72 13.81
CA PHE A 46 -1.23 6.34 13.36
C PHE A 46 -0.22 5.94 12.28
N SER A 47 0.10 6.83 11.34
CA SER A 47 1.05 6.53 10.26
C SER A 47 2.45 6.23 10.81
N GLU A 48 2.93 7.07 11.74
CA GLU A 48 4.24 6.89 12.37
C GLU A 48 4.23 5.67 13.31
N SER A 49 3.16 5.47 14.09
CA SER A 49 2.97 4.27 14.90
C SER A 49 3.13 2.99 14.06
N LEU A 50 2.46 2.91 12.90
CA LEU A 50 2.53 1.73 12.03
C LEU A 50 3.94 1.51 11.44
N LYS A 51 4.72 2.55 11.17
CA LYS A 51 6.11 2.42 10.72
C LYS A 51 6.99 1.81 11.82
N VAL A 52 6.88 2.33 13.04
CA VAL A 52 7.62 1.84 14.21
C VAL A 52 7.25 0.37 14.51
N LEU A 53 5.96 0.03 14.49
CA LEU A 53 5.50 -1.34 14.72
C LEU A 53 5.92 -2.31 13.60
N ASN A 54 6.01 -1.84 12.34
CA ASN A 54 6.55 -2.66 11.24
C ASN A 54 8.05 -2.94 11.44
N ARG A 55 8.81 -1.97 11.96
CA ARG A 55 10.22 -2.19 12.31
C ARG A 55 10.36 -3.26 13.40
N ALA A 56 9.55 -3.19 14.46
CA ALA A 56 9.52 -4.19 15.53
C ALA A 56 9.24 -5.60 14.99
N LEU A 57 8.23 -5.74 14.13
CA LEU A 57 7.92 -7.02 13.47
C LEU A 57 9.03 -7.49 12.51
N GLY A 58 9.74 -6.57 11.87
CA GLY A 58 10.91 -6.86 11.05
C GLY A 58 12.05 -7.50 11.85
N LEU A 59 12.33 -6.98 13.05
CA LEU A 59 13.30 -7.58 13.98
C LEU A 59 12.87 -8.97 14.45
N LEU A 60 11.56 -9.20 14.61
CA LEU A 60 11.00 -10.48 15.02
C LEU A 60 10.73 -11.47 13.87
N LYS A 61 11.20 -11.19 12.65
CA LYS A 61 10.88 -11.99 11.44
C LYS A 61 11.19 -13.48 11.61
N GLN A 62 12.33 -13.79 12.24
CA GLN A 62 12.80 -15.16 12.50
C GLN A 62 12.29 -15.74 13.84
N THR A 63 11.69 -14.91 14.70
CA THR A 63 11.17 -15.33 16.00
C THR A 63 9.92 -16.20 15.82
N PRO A 64 9.73 -17.30 16.57
CA PRO A 64 8.54 -18.13 16.49
C PRO A 64 7.24 -17.32 16.63
N ARG A 65 6.19 -17.73 15.90
CA ARG A 65 4.87 -17.05 15.95
C ARG A 65 4.24 -17.06 17.35
N SER A 66 4.57 -18.04 18.18
CA SER A 66 4.10 -18.16 19.56
C SER A 66 4.86 -17.27 20.55
N HIS A 67 5.93 -16.58 20.13
CA HIS A 67 6.72 -15.77 21.04
C HIS A 67 5.92 -14.57 21.57
N PRO A 68 5.95 -14.28 22.89
CA PRO A 68 5.13 -13.23 23.49
C PRO A 68 5.26 -11.87 22.80
N LEU A 69 6.49 -11.38 22.58
CA LEU A 69 6.72 -10.09 21.91
C LEU A 69 6.16 -10.03 20.49
N ARG A 70 6.13 -11.17 19.78
CA ARG A 70 5.57 -11.21 18.43
C ARG A 70 4.05 -11.16 18.47
N VAL A 71 3.45 -11.93 19.36
CA VAL A 71 2.00 -11.91 19.60
C VAL A 71 1.55 -10.50 20.00
N GLU A 72 2.29 -9.85 20.88
CA GLU A 72 2.01 -8.48 21.33
C GLU A 72 2.18 -7.46 20.21
N SER A 73 3.27 -7.53 19.44
CA SER A 73 3.51 -6.67 18.27
C SER A 73 2.39 -6.78 17.24
N GLU A 74 1.97 -8.00 16.92
CA GLU A 74 0.89 -8.26 15.96
C GLU A 74 -0.47 -7.76 16.51
N LYS A 75 -0.72 -7.94 17.81
CA LYS A 75 -1.92 -7.42 18.48
C LYS A 75 -1.96 -5.89 18.42
N LEU A 76 -0.88 -5.22 18.80
CA LEU A 76 -0.79 -3.76 18.80
C LEU A 76 -0.94 -3.21 17.38
N MET A 77 -0.23 -3.78 16.40
CA MET A 77 -0.39 -3.45 14.97
C MET A 77 -1.85 -3.56 14.50
N ARG A 78 -2.55 -4.64 14.87
CA ARG A 78 -3.96 -4.84 14.49
C ARG A 78 -4.87 -3.78 15.13
N VAL A 79 -4.68 -3.49 16.41
CA VAL A 79 -5.44 -2.46 17.13
C VAL A 79 -5.18 -1.08 16.54
N THR A 80 -3.92 -0.72 16.27
CA THR A 80 -3.56 0.56 15.66
C THR A 80 -4.19 0.72 14.27
N LYS A 81 -4.17 -0.32 13.43
CA LYS A 81 -4.88 -0.30 12.12
C LYS A 81 -6.39 -0.08 12.28
N GLY A 82 -7.00 -0.75 13.25
CA GLY A 82 -8.42 -0.57 13.58
C GLY A 82 -8.73 0.86 14.03
N ARG A 83 -7.92 1.41 14.94
CA ARG A 83 -8.06 2.79 15.43
C ARG A 83 -7.85 3.82 14.33
N PHE A 84 -6.84 3.63 13.48
CA PHE A 84 -6.58 4.48 12.32
C PHE A 84 -7.79 4.53 11.39
N LEU A 85 -8.39 3.38 11.10
CA LEU A 85 -9.60 3.28 10.29
C LEU A 85 -10.76 4.05 10.93
N VAL A 86 -11.01 3.82 12.24
CA VAL A 86 -12.09 4.50 12.97
C VAL A 86 -11.88 6.01 13.02
N ALA A 87 -10.65 6.49 13.29
CA ALA A 87 -10.32 7.91 13.33
C ALA A 87 -10.57 8.57 11.96
N ARG A 88 -10.17 7.90 10.88
CA ARG A 88 -10.46 8.33 9.50
C ARG A 88 -11.96 8.47 9.22
N TYR A 89 -12.80 7.60 9.77
CA TYR A 89 -14.26 7.70 9.63
C TYR A 89 -14.90 8.76 10.52
N ARG A 90 -14.32 9.05 11.70
CA ARG A 90 -14.88 10.00 12.68
C ARG A 90 -14.52 11.46 12.43
N GLY A 91 -13.35 11.76 11.85
CA GLY A 91 -12.89 13.12 11.55
C GLY A 91 -13.51 13.76 10.29
N GLY A 92 -14.78 13.46 10.01
CA GLY A 92 -15.44 13.79 8.76
C GLY A 92 -15.77 15.28 8.62
N GLU A 93 -14.81 16.06 8.12
CA GLU A 93 -15.02 17.15 7.17
C GLU A 93 -13.73 17.35 6.34
N ILE A 94 -13.89 17.31 5.02
CA ILE A 94 -12.88 17.39 3.94
C ILE A 94 -12.20 16.05 3.55
N GLN A 95 -12.66 15.57 2.39
CA GLN A 95 -12.22 14.39 1.65
C GLN A 95 -10.69 14.29 1.53
N ASN A 96 -10.09 13.28 2.17
CA ASN A 96 -8.72 12.85 1.87
C ASN A 96 -8.70 11.32 1.77
N PHE A 97 -8.73 10.83 0.52
CA PHE A 97 -8.77 9.42 0.16
C PHE A 97 -7.46 8.70 0.55
N THR A 98 -7.53 7.74 1.48
CA THR A 98 -6.40 7.01 2.11
C THR A 98 -6.17 5.61 1.52
N ASP A 99 -6.60 5.36 0.28
CA ASP A 99 -6.15 4.19 -0.48
C ASP A 99 -5.64 4.69 -1.85
N PRO A 100 -4.34 4.55 -2.18
CA PRO A 100 -3.81 4.94 -3.47
C PRO A 100 -4.45 4.17 -4.64
N ASN A 101 -5.15 3.05 -4.37
CA ASN A 101 -5.87 2.25 -5.35
C ASN A 101 -7.40 2.36 -5.24
N ALA A 102 -7.94 3.12 -4.28
CA ALA A 102 -9.38 3.29 -4.20
C ALA A 102 -9.85 4.11 -5.39
N LEU A 103 -10.87 3.58 -6.05
CA LEU A 103 -11.50 4.25 -7.17
C LEU A 103 -12.29 5.45 -6.63
N ARG A 104 -12.00 6.61 -7.18
CA ARG A 104 -12.69 7.88 -6.92
C ARG A 104 -14.07 7.87 -7.59
N PRO A 105 -15.07 8.53 -6.99
CA PRO A 105 -16.42 8.58 -7.55
C PRO A 105 -16.43 9.32 -8.89
N LEU A 106 -17.30 8.91 -9.82
CA LEU A 106 -17.45 9.57 -11.12
C LEU A 106 -17.86 11.05 -11.03
N SER A 107 -18.52 11.45 -9.94
CA SER A 107 -18.92 12.85 -9.70
C SER A 107 -17.74 13.81 -9.59
N GLU A 108 -16.56 13.31 -9.23
CA GLU A 108 -15.33 14.08 -9.03
C GLU A 108 -14.34 13.91 -10.18
N GLU A 109 -14.72 13.16 -11.23
CA GLU A 109 -13.86 12.94 -12.39
C GLU A 109 -13.65 14.23 -13.18
N SER A 110 -12.39 14.49 -13.54
CA SER A 110 -12.00 15.60 -14.39
C SER A 110 -12.45 15.38 -15.86
N ARG A 111 -12.40 16.42 -16.70
CA ARG A 111 -13.10 16.44 -18.01
C ARG A 111 -12.19 16.84 -19.18
N GLU A 112 -10.95 16.36 -19.18
CA GLU A 112 -9.93 16.74 -20.16
C GLU A 112 -10.13 16.14 -21.55
N PHE A 113 -10.83 15.00 -21.66
CA PHE A 113 -11.04 14.31 -22.93
C PHE A 113 -12.53 14.08 -23.20
N THR A 114 -12.96 14.33 -24.44
CA THR A 114 -14.31 14.02 -24.91
C THR A 114 -14.26 12.84 -25.87
N VAL A 115 -15.19 11.90 -25.70
CA VAL A 115 -15.36 10.74 -26.57
C VAL A 115 -16.04 11.17 -27.86
N HIS A 116 -15.31 11.17 -28.96
CA HIS A 116 -15.83 11.58 -30.26
C HIS A 116 -16.37 10.38 -31.07
N GLN A 117 -15.74 9.22 -30.94
CA GLN A 117 -16.22 7.97 -31.56
C GLN A 117 -15.96 6.78 -30.64
N VAL A 118 -16.88 5.81 -30.64
CA VAL A 118 -16.72 4.53 -29.94
C VAL A 118 -17.40 3.43 -30.76
N PHE A 119 -16.75 2.28 -30.88
CA PHE A 119 -17.34 1.08 -31.46
C PHE A 119 -16.82 -0.18 -30.76
N GLY A 120 -17.62 -1.24 -30.75
CA GLY A 120 -17.33 -2.46 -30.00
C GLY A 120 -17.27 -2.20 -28.49
N LYS A 121 -16.44 -2.98 -27.77
CA LYS A 121 -16.33 -2.90 -26.31
C LYS A 121 -15.07 -2.15 -25.89
N VAL A 122 -15.26 -1.10 -25.10
CA VAL A 122 -14.18 -0.26 -24.56
C VAL A 122 -14.38 -0.12 -23.06
N LEU A 123 -13.29 -0.29 -22.32
CA LEU A 123 -13.27 -0.32 -20.88
C LEU A 123 -12.42 0.84 -20.39
N THR A 124 -12.90 1.56 -19.39
CA THR A 124 -12.11 2.60 -18.76
C THR A 124 -12.06 2.37 -17.25
N ARG A 125 -10.85 2.29 -16.71
CA ARG A 125 -10.58 1.93 -15.31
C ARG A 125 -9.46 2.81 -14.76
N LYS A 126 -9.02 2.52 -13.54
CA LYS A 126 -7.87 3.14 -12.86
C LYS A 126 -8.19 4.56 -12.38
N VAL A 127 -7.83 4.84 -11.13
CA VAL A 127 -8.12 6.07 -10.38
C VAL A 127 -9.61 6.34 -10.13
N TRP A 128 -10.49 6.12 -11.11
CA TRP A 128 -11.93 6.39 -11.04
C TRP A 128 -12.74 5.10 -11.12
N GLU A 129 -14.01 5.19 -10.73
CA GLU A 129 -14.96 4.07 -10.86
C GLU A 129 -14.97 3.49 -12.29
N PRO A 130 -15.03 2.14 -12.42
CA PRO A 130 -14.92 1.49 -13.71
C PRO A 130 -16.13 1.81 -14.58
N ARG A 131 -15.89 2.06 -15.86
CA ARG A 131 -16.93 2.21 -16.87
C ARG A 131 -16.68 1.22 -17.98
N ASP A 132 -17.59 0.26 -18.09
CA ASP A 132 -17.56 -0.77 -19.13
C ASP A 132 -18.46 -0.42 -20.33
N GLU A 133 -19.26 0.64 -20.20
CA GLU A 133 -20.08 1.23 -21.24
C GLU A 133 -19.67 2.70 -21.40
N ILE A 134 -19.10 3.02 -22.56
CA ILE A 134 -18.71 4.39 -22.93
C ILE A 134 -19.54 4.80 -24.14
N ARG A 135 -20.05 6.02 -24.13
CA ARG A 135 -20.89 6.60 -25.19
C ARG A 135 -20.23 7.83 -25.80
N VAL A 136 -20.58 8.11 -27.05
CA VAL A 136 -20.17 9.34 -27.73
C VAL A 136 -20.71 10.55 -26.95
N GLY A 137 -19.87 11.59 -26.82
CA GLY A 137 -20.17 12.80 -26.07
C GLY A 137 -19.87 12.72 -24.57
N GLU A 138 -19.55 11.54 -24.05
CA GLU A 138 -19.09 11.42 -22.66
C GLU A 138 -17.68 11.97 -22.49
N VAL A 139 -17.37 12.39 -21.26
CA VAL A 139 -16.04 12.91 -20.89
C VAL A 139 -15.28 11.89 -20.06
N LEU A 140 -13.95 11.95 -20.18
CA LEU A 140 -12.98 11.16 -19.43
C LEU A 140 -11.93 12.07 -18.82
N GLY A 141 -11.60 11.77 -17.56
CA GLY A 141 -10.59 12.44 -16.79
C GLY A 141 -9.21 11.79 -16.87
N LEU A 142 -8.19 12.55 -16.48
CA LEU A 142 -6.84 12.05 -16.28
C LEU A 142 -6.78 10.95 -15.21
N GLY A 143 -5.83 10.04 -15.34
CA GLY A 143 -5.65 8.88 -14.45
C GLY A 143 -6.38 7.63 -14.92
N ARG A 144 -7.23 7.71 -15.95
CA ARG A 144 -7.87 6.53 -16.56
C ARG A 144 -6.90 5.73 -17.42
N ARG A 145 -7.05 4.41 -17.35
CA ARG A 145 -6.60 3.45 -18.37
C ARG A 145 -7.76 3.17 -19.30
N VAL A 146 -7.57 3.45 -20.57
CA VAL A 146 -8.51 3.13 -21.65
C VAL A 146 -8.04 1.82 -22.28
N THR A 147 -8.93 0.84 -22.38
CA THR A 147 -8.65 -0.47 -22.99
C THR A 147 -9.72 -0.78 -24.02
N THR A 148 -9.34 -0.90 -25.28
CA THR A 148 -10.20 -1.39 -26.35
C THR A 148 -10.06 -2.90 -26.45
N LEU A 149 -11.18 -3.62 -26.54
CA LEU A 149 -11.19 -5.08 -26.76
C LEU A 149 -11.11 -5.41 -28.26
N PRO A 150 -10.90 -6.69 -28.65
CA PRO A 150 -10.93 -7.09 -30.06
C PRO A 150 -12.21 -6.61 -30.77
N LYS A 151 -12.07 -6.11 -32.00
CA LYS A 151 -13.16 -5.47 -32.78
C LYS A 151 -13.73 -4.19 -32.14
N GLY A 152 -13.03 -3.59 -31.17
CA GLY A 152 -13.36 -2.31 -30.58
C GLY A 152 -12.47 -1.17 -31.07
N GLY A 153 -12.87 0.05 -30.74
CA GLY A 153 -12.09 1.26 -30.99
C GLY A 153 -12.71 2.48 -30.32
N ILE A 154 -11.86 3.48 -30.07
CA ILE A 154 -12.25 4.74 -29.43
C ILE A 154 -11.42 5.89 -29.98
N GLU A 155 -12.07 7.05 -30.11
CA GLU A 155 -11.44 8.33 -30.41
C GLU A 155 -11.77 9.33 -29.30
N LEU A 156 -10.72 9.92 -28.75
CA LEU A 156 -10.76 10.94 -27.73
C LEU A 156 -10.16 12.23 -28.28
N VAL A 157 -10.81 13.35 -28.00
CA VAL A 157 -10.29 14.69 -28.32
C VAL A 157 -10.07 15.45 -27.02
N SER A 158 -8.89 16.04 -26.87
CA SER A 158 -8.58 16.87 -25.69
C SER A 158 -9.35 18.19 -25.73
N SER A 159 -9.89 18.58 -24.58
CA SER A 159 -10.59 19.85 -24.34
C SER A 159 -9.64 21.06 -24.16
N LEU A 160 -8.33 20.89 -24.41
CA LEU A 160 -7.33 21.95 -24.28
C LEU A 160 -7.32 22.93 -25.48
N ILE A 161 -6.66 24.08 -25.30
CA ILE A 161 -6.54 25.16 -26.32
C ILE A 161 -5.92 24.64 -27.64
N SER A 162 -5.04 23.64 -27.56
CA SER A 162 -4.51 22.90 -28.71
C SER A 162 -5.01 21.45 -28.64
N PRO A 163 -6.07 21.09 -29.37
CA PRO A 163 -6.72 19.79 -29.21
C PRO A 163 -5.86 18.67 -29.78
N ILE A 164 -5.44 17.76 -28.90
CA ILE A 164 -4.80 16.51 -29.28
C ILE A 164 -5.88 15.46 -29.50
N THR A 165 -5.78 14.70 -30.58
CA THR A 165 -6.65 13.54 -30.85
C THR A 165 -5.91 12.26 -30.52
N LEU A 166 -6.49 11.43 -29.65
CA LEU A 166 -6.01 10.10 -29.33
C LEU A 166 -6.98 9.08 -29.91
N ARG A 167 -6.50 8.21 -30.80
CA ARG A 167 -7.32 7.16 -31.41
C ARG A 167 -6.65 5.81 -31.24
N THR A 168 -7.45 4.81 -30.94
CA THR A 168 -7.01 3.42 -31.03
C THR A 168 -8.10 2.52 -31.59
N VAL A 169 -7.66 1.47 -32.27
CA VAL A 169 -8.49 0.45 -32.91
C VAL A 169 -7.90 -0.92 -32.63
N GLN A 170 -8.75 -1.95 -32.54
CA GLN A 170 -8.38 -3.30 -32.10
C GLN A 170 -7.94 -3.36 -30.63
N ALA A 171 -7.49 -4.54 -30.19
CA ALA A 171 -7.09 -4.77 -28.82
C ALA A 171 -5.86 -3.92 -28.45
N SER A 172 -6.05 -2.94 -27.56
CA SER A 172 -4.97 -2.06 -27.11
C SER A 172 -5.31 -1.44 -25.76
N SER A 173 -4.31 -0.84 -25.10
CA SER A 173 -4.52 -0.07 -23.88
C SER A 173 -3.53 1.08 -23.78
N PHE A 174 -4.00 2.22 -23.27
CA PHE A 174 -3.17 3.38 -22.97
C PHE A 174 -3.67 4.09 -21.70
N ASP A 175 -2.78 4.85 -21.07
CA ASP A 175 -3.09 5.65 -19.87
C ASP A 175 -3.23 7.12 -20.27
N LEU A 176 -4.26 7.78 -19.74
CA LEU A 176 -4.42 9.22 -19.79
C LEU A 176 -3.65 9.81 -18.61
N ILE A 177 -2.50 10.42 -18.88
CA ILE A 177 -1.61 11.05 -17.87
C ILE A 177 -1.40 12.52 -18.17
#